data_AF-A0A2G7FNB8-F1
#
_entry.id   AF-A0A2G7FNB8-F1
#
_cell.length_a   1.000
_cell.length_b   1.000
_cell.length_c   1.000
_cell.angle_alpha   90.00
_cell.angle_beta   90.00
_cell.angle_gamma   90.00
#
_symmetry.space_group_name_H-M   'P 1'
#
loop_
_entity.id
_entity.type
_entity.pdbx_description
1 polymer ?
#
loop_
_entity_poly.entity_id
_entity_poly.type
_entity_poly.pdbx_seq_one_letter_code
_entity_poly.pdbx_strand_id
1 'polypeptide(L)' 'MGVPFEALIPYGIIVGMFGVTGVGLTAVKWLGNEGKKARWNRDLWDRYVTYPAIDYPPRFNGRTDWMLTTG' A
#
# COMPACT_ATOMS: atom_id res chain seq x y z
N MET A 1 -4.42 -39.40 20.15
CA MET A 1 -5.46 -39.20 19.12
C MET A 1 -4.95 -38.12 18.17
N GLY A 2 -4.74 -38.47 16.90
CA GLY A 2 -4.12 -37.59 15.90
C GLY A 2 -5.03 -36.40 15.55
N VAL A 3 -4.43 -35.28 15.17
CA VAL A 3 -5.16 -34.05 14.84
C VAL A 3 -6.11 -34.31 13.66
N PRO A 4 -7.41 -33.96 13.77
CA PRO A 4 -8.38 -34.14 12.69
C PRO A 4 -8.18 -33.07 11.60
N PHE A 5 -7.31 -33.37 10.64
CA PHE A 5 -6.94 -32.48 9.52
C PHE A 5 -8.14 -32.06 8.66
N GLU A 6 -9.17 -32.89 8.60
CA GLU A 6 -10.44 -32.62 7.91
C GLU A 6 -11.12 -31.35 8.45
N ALA A 7 -11.01 -31.10 9.76
CA ALA A 7 -11.51 -29.88 10.38
C ALA A 7 -10.64 -28.65 10.09
N LEU A 8 -9.40 -28.83 9.64
CA LEU A 8 -8.45 -27.73 9.33
C LEU A 8 -8.52 -27.29 7.87
N ILE A 9 -9.02 -28.13 6.97
CA ILE A 9 -9.14 -27.79 5.53
C ILE A 9 -9.99 -26.53 5.31
N PRO A 10 -11.17 -26.36 5.94
CA PRO A 10 -11.97 -25.15 5.77
C PRO A 10 -11.21 -23.89 6.22
N TYR A 11 -10.51 -23.96 7.35
CA TYR A 11 -9.70 -22.85 7.85
C TYR A 11 -8.50 -22.55 6.96
N GLY A 12 -7.85 -23.57 6.40
CA GLY A 12 -6.76 -23.41 5.45
C GLY A 12 -7.20 -22.67 4.19
N ILE A 13 -8.38 -22.99 3.66
CA ILE A 13 -8.97 -22.28 2.51
C ILE A 13 -9.25 -20.81 2.87
N ILE A 14 -9.88 -20.56 4.03
CA ILE A 14 -10.18 -19.20 4.48
C ILE A 14 -8.89 -18.38 4.60
N VAL A 15 -7.89 -18.90 5.31
CA VAL A 15 -6.58 -18.24 5.49
C VAL A 15 -5.90 -18.01 4.14
N GLY A 16 -5.96 -18.99 3.23
CA GLY A 16 -5.42 -18.87 1.88
C GLY A 16 -6.08 -17.75 1.09
N MET A 17 -7.41 -17.70 1.07
CA MET A 17 -8.16 -16.66 0.35
C MET A 17 -7.90 -15.26 0.92
N PHE A 18 -7.94 -15.10 2.25
CA PHE A 18 -7.61 -13.82 2.88
C PHE A 18 -6.15 -13.41 2.64
N GLY A 19 -5.22 -14.37 2.63
CA GLY A 19 -3.82 -14.13 2.28
C GLY A 19 -3.65 -13.63 0.85
N VAL A 20 -4.27 -14.30 -0.12
CA VAL A 20 -4.22 -13.91 -1.54
C VAL A 20 -4.82 -12.53 -1.74
N THR A 21 -5.98 -12.24 -1.15
CA THR A 21 -6.61 -10.92 -1.25
C THR A 21 -5.76 -9.82 -0.61
N GLY A 22 -5.17 -10.06 0.57
CA GLY A 22 -4.32 -9.09 1.27
C GLY A 22 -3.06 -8.72 0.48
N VAL A 23 -2.38 -9.72 -0.08
CA VAL A 23 -1.21 -9.51 -0.94
C VAL A 23 -1.61 -8.82 -2.24
N GLY A 24 -2.70 -9.25 -2.87
CA GLY A 24 -3.22 -8.65 -4.10
C GLY A 24 -3.53 -7.16 -3.93
N LEU A 25 -4.22 -6.77 -2.86
CA LEU A 25 -4.52 -5.36 -2.57
C LEU A 25 -3.25 -4.54 -2.32
N THR A 26 -2.25 -5.13 -1.67
CA THR A 26 -0.97 -4.47 -1.42
C THR A 26 -0.20 -4.23 -2.72
N ALA A 27 -0.17 -5.22 -3.62
CA ALA A 27 0.47 -5.11 -4.92
C ALA A 27 -0.18 -4.04 -5.80
N VAL A 28 -1.52 -4.02 -5.88
CA VAL A 28 -2.25 -2.99 -6.66
C VAL A 28 -1.94 -1.58 -6.14
N LYS A 29 -1.94 -1.39 -4.81
CA LYS A 29 -1.59 -0.10 -4.20
C LYS A 29 -0.14 0.31 -4.43
N TRP A 30 0.76 -0.66 -4.52
CA TRP A 30 2.18 -0.41 -4.81
C TRP A 30 2.38 0.02 -6.26
N LEU A 31 1.75 -0.66 -7.20
CA LEU A 31 1.76 -0.30 -8.63
C LEU A 31 1.15 1.09 -8.87
N GLY A 32 0.00 1.39 -8.24
CA GLY A 32 -0.66 2.69 -8.37
C GLY A 32 0.10 3.86 -7.73
N ASN A 33 1.11 3.59 -6.90
CA ASN A 33 1.92 4.60 -6.24
C ASN A 33 3.36 4.64 -6.79
N GLU A 34 3.60 4.20 -8.02
CA GLU A 34 4.93 4.22 -8.66
C GLU A 34 5.99 3.45 -7.84
N GLY A 35 5.57 2.39 -7.13
CA GLY A 35 6.42 1.62 -6.25
C GLY A 35 6.66 2.24 -4.86
N LYS A 36 5.98 3.35 -4.54
CA LYS A 36 6.02 3.97 -3.21
C LYS A 36 4.97 3.34 -2.28
N LYS A 37 5.30 3.25 -0.99
CA LYS A 37 4.38 2.69 0.02
C LYS A 37 3.16 3.58 0.19
N ALA A 38 1.96 2.98 0.17
CA ALA A 38 0.72 3.70 0.41
C ALA A 38 0.71 4.36 1.81
N ARG A 39 0.30 5.64 1.86
CA ARG A 39 0.12 6.36 3.12
C ARG A 39 -1.24 6.01 3.72
N TRP A 40 -1.24 5.70 5.01
CA TRP A 40 -2.42 5.39 5.81
C TRP A 40 -2.60 6.51 6.85
N ASN A 41 -3.84 6.81 7.21
CA ASN A 41 -4.20 7.83 8.21
C ASN A 41 -3.77 9.27 7.86
N ARG A 42 -4.19 9.79 6.70
CA ARG A 42 -3.96 11.20 6.34
C ARG A 42 -4.88 12.14 7.12
N ASP A 43 -4.28 12.97 7.96
CA ASP A 43 -4.95 14.04 8.70
C ASP A 43 -5.27 15.25 7.80
N LEU A 44 -5.96 16.24 8.36
CA LEU A 44 -6.39 17.42 7.61
C LEU A 44 -5.16 18.18 7.05
N TRP A 45 -4.07 18.24 7.82
CA TRP A 45 -2.82 18.87 7.43
C TRP A 45 -2.11 18.12 6.28
N ASP A 46 -2.07 16.79 6.27
CA ASP A 46 -1.54 15.98 5.16
C ASP A 46 -2.30 16.21 3.85
N ARG A 47 -3.61 16.51 3.94
CA ARG A 47 -4.41 16.87 2.76
C ARG A 47 -3.97 18.25 2.27
N TYR A 48 -3.93 19.26 3.15
CA TYR A 48 -3.53 20.61 2.76
C TYR A 48 -2.08 20.74 2.33
N VAL A 49 -1.15 19.87 2.75
CA VAL A 49 0.28 19.83 2.33
C VAL A 49 0.50 18.96 1.08
N THR A 50 -0.43 18.05 0.78
CA THR A 50 -0.51 17.44 -0.56
C THR A 50 -1.16 18.38 -1.58
N TYR A 51 -2.06 19.27 -1.14
CA TYR A 51 -2.80 20.22 -1.97
C TYR A 51 -2.36 21.71 -1.93
N PRO A 52 -1.10 22.12 -1.60
CA PRO A 52 -0.50 23.37 -2.05
C PRO A 52 0.55 23.11 -3.14
N ALA A 53 0.62 21.86 -3.62
CA ALA A 53 1.63 21.33 -4.51
C ALA A 53 1.28 21.54 -5.99
N ILE A 54 0.60 22.64 -6.29
CA ILE A 54 0.14 22.95 -7.65
C ILE A 54 1.35 23.29 -8.56
N ASP A 55 2.53 23.56 -7.97
CA ASP A 55 3.79 23.80 -8.68
C ASP A 55 4.79 22.62 -8.68
N TYR A 56 4.38 21.41 -8.31
CA TYR A 56 5.26 20.24 -8.47
C TYR A 56 5.06 19.62 -9.86
N PRO A 57 6.14 19.34 -10.60
CA PRO A 57 6.04 18.60 -11.86
C PRO A 57 5.26 17.29 -11.66
N PRO A 58 4.47 16.83 -12.65
CA PRO A 58 3.56 15.68 -12.54
C PRO A 58 4.24 14.33 -12.29
N ARG A 59 5.55 14.30 -12.02
CA ARG A 59 6.37 13.11 -11.79
C ARG A 59 6.73 12.88 -10.32
N PHE A 60 6.31 13.75 -9.39
CA PHE A 60 6.84 13.75 -8.03
C PHE A 60 5.77 13.50 -6.97
N ASN A 61 5.45 12.22 -6.76
CA ASN A 61 4.61 11.77 -5.65
C ASN A 61 5.41 11.68 -4.33
N GLY A 62 5.76 12.83 -3.75
CA GLY A 62 6.11 12.98 -2.33
C GLY A 62 7.59 12.91 -1.90
N ARG A 63 7.91 13.84 -0.97
CA ARG A 63 8.99 14.00 0.02
C ARG A 63 10.48 14.11 -0.35
N THR A 64 11.03 13.52 -1.42
CA THR A 64 12.51 13.54 -1.62
C THR A 64 12.99 13.91 -3.02
N ASP A 65 12.11 13.95 -4.01
CA ASP A 65 12.56 14.09 -5.41
C ASP A 65 13.10 15.50 -5.74
N TRP A 66 12.78 16.51 -4.92
CA TRP A 66 13.30 17.86 -5.07
C TRP A 66 14.77 18.01 -4.62
N MET A 67 15.29 17.08 -3.81
CA MET A 67 16.69 17.11 -3.34
C MET A 67 17.66 16.45 -4.33
N LEU A 68 17.17 15.64 -5.27
CA LEU A 68 18.00 14.85 -6.18
C LEU A 68 18.26 15.51 -7.54
N THR A 69 17.61 16.64 -7.83
CA THR A 69 17.70 17.33 -9.13
C THR A 69 18.49 18.65 -9.08
N THR A 70 19.05 19.02 -7.92
CA THR A 70 19.77 20.30 -7.70
C THR A 70 21.28 20.11 -7.47
N GLY A 71 21.84 18.96 -7.85
CA GLY A 71 23.27 18.67 -7.83
C GLY A 71 23.91 18.81 -9.19
#